data_AF-A0A2N0X4P5-F1
#
_entry.id   AF-A0A2N0X4P5-F1
#
_cell.length_a   1.000
_cell.length_b   1.000
_cell.length_c   1.000
_cell.angle_alpha   90.00
_cell.angle_beta   90.00
_cell.angle_gamma   90.00
#
_symmetry.space_group_name_H-M   'P 1'
#
loop_
_entity.id
_entity.type
_entity.pdbx_description
1 polymer ?
#
loop_
_entity_poly.entity_id
_entity_poly.type
_entity_poly.pdbx_seq_one_letter_code
_entity_poly.pdbx_strand_id
1 'polypeptide(L)'
;MDDRLFTMAQAAEVCGVAKSTIARARQAGKFPHSQQQPDGSYRIPLSDLAAAHFLDRVHGDTASQEVHKPEDATEHLHHELAQARHELALATQRAHHLQQLLDAKEESLQALRVAVKALEAAPVEAEPHAEETTPAPPQSVMGTPDNADDSPTPESPVHGSGLRRWARTLFRG
;
A
#
# COMPACT_ATOMS: atom_id res chain seq x y z
N MET A 1 3.61 -25.15 28.36
CA MET A 1 2.42 -24.72 27.58
C MET A 1 1.33 -25.68 27.96
N ASP A 2 0.39 -25.24 28.79
CA ASP A 2 -0.71 -26.10 29.23
C ASP A 2 -1.65 -26.34 28.04
N ASP A 3 -1.78 -27.60 27.62
CA ASP A 3 -2.65 -27.95 26.52
C ASP A 3 -4.11 -27.89 26.96
N ARG A 4 -4.93 -27.10 26.25
CA ARG A 4 -6.32 -26.87 26.64
C ARG A 4 -7.13 -28.13 26.37
N LEU A 5 -7.78 -28.64 27.42
CA LEU A 5 -8.61 -29.85 27.35
C LEU A 5 -10.08 -29.51 27.01
N PHE A 6 -10.58 -30.07 25.92
CA PHE A 6 -11.94 -29.86 25.45
C PHE A 6 -12.83 -31.08 25.74
N THR A 7 -14.09 -30.84 26.13
CA THR A 7 -15.09 -31.92 26.07
C THR A 7 -15.38 -32.29 24.61
N MET A 8 -15.99 -33.45 24.37
CA MET A 8 -16.44 -33.83 23.02
C MET A 8 -17.36 -32.79 22.36
N ALA A 9 -18.23 -32.13 23.14
CA ALA A 9 -19.13 -31.10 22.61
C ALA A 9 -18.37 -29.84 22.23
N GLN A 10 -17.44 -29.40 23.09
CA GLN A 10 -16.60 -28.24 22.81
C GLN A 10 -15.64 -28.50 21.65
N ALA A 11 -15.07 -29.70 21.55
CA ALA A 11 -14.23 -30.09 20.43
C ALA A 11 -15.02 -30.09 19.11
N ALA A 12 -16.26 -30.58 19.12
CA ALA A 12 -17.15 -30.55 17.98
C ALA A 12 -17.45 -29.12 17.52
N GLU A 13 -17.75 -28.23 18.47
CA GLU A 13 -17.98 -26.81 18.22
C GLU A 13 -16.73 -26.12 17.66
N VAL A 14 -15.58 -26.28 18.32
CA VAL A 14 -14.30 -25.67 17.90
C VAL A 14 -13.88 -26.17 16.51
N CYS A 15 -14.13 -27.44 16.19
CA CYS A 15 -13.75 -28.01 14.90
C CYS A 15 -14.83 -27.88 13.82
N GLY A 16 -16.00 -27.32 14.14
CA GLY A 16 -17.12 -27.21 13.18
C GLY A 16 -17.67 -28.56 12.69
N VAL A 17 -17.60 -29.62 13.49
CA VAL A 17 -18.09 -30.97 13.12
C VAL A 17 -19.13 -31.50 14.09
N ALA A 18 -19.90 -32.51 13.68
CA ALA A 18 -20.84 -33.17 14.58
C ALA A 18 -20.12 -33.91 15.73
N LYS A 19 -20.73 -33.91 16.92
CA LYS A 19 -20.25 -34.67 18.10
C LYS A 19 -20.03 -36.16 17.81
N SER A 20 -20.86 -36.76 16.95
CA SER A 20 -20.73 -38.15 16.52
C SER A 20 -19.44 -38.42 15.74
N THR A 21 -18.96 -37.44 14.95
CA THR A 21 -17.70 -37.51 14.23
C THR A 21 -16.51 -37.54 15.19
N ILE A 22 -16.51 -36.65 16.20
CA ILE A 22 -15.49 -36.65 17.26
C ILE A 22 -15.53 -37.97 18.04
N ALA A 23 -16.72 -38.46 18.39
CA ALA A 23 -16.86 -39.74 19.09
C ALA A 23 -16.33 -40.95 18.28
N ARG A 24 -16.62 -40.98 16.97
CA ARG A 24 -16.11 -42.01 16.05
C ARG A 24 -14.59 -41.92 15.89
N ALA A 25 -14.04 -40.71 15.76
CA ALA A 25 -12.59 -40.50 15.66
C ALA A 25 -11.86 -40.98 16.93
N ARG A 26 -12.43 -40.72 18.10
CA ARG A 26 -11.93 -41.27 19.37
C ARG A 26 -11.98 -42.81 19.37
N GLN A 27 -13.10 -43.42 18.99
CA GLN A 27 -13.22 -44.89 18.89
C GLN A 27 -12.19 -45.50 17.92
N ALA A 28 -11.83 -44.76 16.87
CA ALA A 28 -10.78 -45.13 15.92
C ALA A 28 -9.35 -44.86 16.44
N GLY A 29 -9.17 -44.42 17.70
CA GLY A 29 -7.87 -44.19 18.30
C GLY A 29 -7.14 -42.94 17.79
N LYS A 30 -7.83 -41.98 17.18
CA LYS A 30 -7.22 -40.76 16.63
C LYS A 30 -6.74 -39.76 17.70
N PHE A 31 -7.12 -39.96 18.96
CA PHE A 31 -6.80 -39.06 20.08
C PHE A 31 -6.02 -39.83 21.18
N PRO A 32 -4.70 -40.05 20.97
CA PRO A 32 -3.89 -40.88 21.86
C PRO A 32 -3.77 -40.32 23.28
N HIS A 33 -3.91 -39.00 23.46
CA HIS A 33 -3.80 -38.32 24.75
C HIS A 33 -5.17 -37.95 25.33
N SER A 34 -6.26 -38.55 24.83
CA SER A 34 -7.59 -38.35 25.39
C SER A 34 -7.72 -38.98 26.77
N GLN A 35 -8.31 -38.24 27.71
CA GLN A 35 -8.44 -38.66 29.11
C GLN A 35 -9.91 -38.89 29.45
N GLN A 36 -10.21 -40.03 30.06
CA GLN A 36 -11.52 -40.31 30.63
C GLN A 36 -11.59 -39.70 32.04
N GLN A 37 -12.61 -38.88 32.26
CA GLN A 37 -12.91 -38.29 33.56
C GLN A 37 -13.69 -39.27 34.45
N PRO A 38 -13.72 -39.05 35.78
CA PRO A 38 -14.47 -39.90 36.72
C PRO A 38 -15.98 -39.99 36.44
N ASP A 39 -16.53 -38.97 35.78
CA ASP A 39 -17.94 -38.90 35.35
C ASP A 39 -18.23 -39.70 34.06
N GLY A 40 -17.23 -40.35 33.48
CA GLY A 40 -17.31 -41.08 32.22
C GLY A 40 -17.23 -40.20 30.98
N SER A 41 -17.07 -38.88 31.12
CA SER A 41 -16.84 -37.96 30.00
C SER A 41 -15.39 -38.05 29.51
N TYR A 42 -15.15 -37.64 28.26
CA TYR A 42 -13.81 -37.62 27.67
C TYR A 42 -13.36 -36.19 27.43
N ARG A 43 -12.10 -35.94 27.79
CA ARG A 43 -11.38 -34.71 27.50
C ARG A 43 -10.33 -34.98 26.42
N ILE A 44 -10.38 -34.19 25.36
CA ILE A 44 -9.48 -34.29 24.22
C ILE A 44 -8.59 -33.05 24.23
N PRO A 45 -7.25 -33.20 24.21
CA PRO A 45 -6.34 -32.07 24.12
C PRO A 45 -6.39 -31.39 22.74
N LEU A 46 -6.03 -30.10 22.68
CA LEU A 46 -6.01 -29.35 21.43
C LEU A 46 -4.99 -29.95 20.45
N SER A 47 -3.85 -30.40 20.95
CA SER A 47 -2.79 -31.04 20.14
C SER A 47 -3.31 -32.26 19.37
N ASP A 48 -4.14 -33.09 20.00
CA ASP A 48 -4.76 -34.26 19.38
C ASP A 48 -5.79 -33.87 18.31
N LEU A 49 -6.56 -32.79 18.53
CA LEU A 49 -7.48 -32.25 17.52
C LEU A 49 -6.74 -31.70 16.30
N ALA A 50 -5.59 -31.04 16.53
CA ALA A 50 -4.71 -30.56 15.47
C ALA A 50 -4.08 -31.72 14.69
N ALA A 51 -3.53 -32.71 15.40
CA ALA A 51 -2.87 -33.88 14.81
C ALA A 51 -3.83 -34.74 13.97
N ALA A 52 -5.11 -34.78 14.34
CA ALA A 52 -6.15 -35.45 13.58
C ALA A 52 -6.74 -34.60 12.44
N HIS A 53 -6.15 -33.44 12.13
CA HIS A 53 -6.59 -32.50 11.09
C HIS A 53 -8.04 -32.03 11.22
N PHE A 54 -8.59 -31.98 12.44
CA PHE A 54 -9.92 -31.44 12.66
C PHE A 54 -9.95 -29.91 12.68
N LEU A 55 -8.85 -29.27 13.10
CA LEU A 55 -8.72 -27.81 13.15
C LEU A 55 -8.39 -27.18 11.79
N ASP A 56 -7.83 -27.95 10.86
CA ASP A 56 -7.49 -27.48 9.50
C ASP A 56 -8.75 -27.25 8.64
N ARG A 57 -9.91 -27.76 9.08
CA ARG A 57 -11.21 -27.57 8.43
C ARG A 57 -11.93 -26.31 8.87
N VAL A 58 -11.42 -25.63 9.90
CA VAL A 58 -12.00 -24.39 10.40
C VAL A 58 -11.41 -23.25 9.57
N HIS A 59 -11.96 -23.03 8.38
CA HIS A 59 -12.23 -21.72 7.75
C HIS A 59 -12.92 -21.93 6.40
N GLY A 60 -14.16 -22.44 6.49
CA GLY A 60 -15.20 -22.09 5.54
C GLY A 60 -16.39 -21.70 6.39
N ASP A 61 -16.49 -20.42 6.74
CA ASP A 61 -17.70 -19.84 7.33
C ASP A 61 -18.80 -19.87 6.26
N THR A 62 -19.34 -21.07 5.99
CA THR A 62 -20.46 -21.30 5.09
C THR A 62 -21.74 -21.38 5.91
N ALA A 63 -21.97 -20.39 6.76
CA ALA A 63 -23.31 -19.99 7.14
C ALA A 63 -23.73 -18.88 6.16
N SER A 64 -24.48 -19.26 5.11
CA SER A 64 -24.99 -18.37 4.06
C SER A 64 -23.94 -17.71 3.16
N GLN A 65 -23.10 -18.52 2.50
CA GLN A 65 -22.51 -18.07 1.25
C GLN A 65 -23.45 -18.54 0.14
N GLU A 66 -24.23 -17.59 -0.40
CA GLU A 66 -24.82 -17.76 -1.73
C GLU A 66 -23.73 -18.32 -2.64
N VAL A 67 -24.04 -19.39 -3.37
CA VAL A 67 -23.14 -20.03 -4.32
C VAL A 67 -22.90 -19.05 -5.46
N HIS A 68 -22.07 -18.04 -5.22
CA HIS A 68 -21.42 -17.31 -6.29
C HIS A 68 -20.52 -18.31 -7.00
N LYS A 69 -20.70 -18.39 -8.31
CA LYS A 69 -19.98 -19.30 -9.18
C LYS A 69 -18.48 -19.13 -8.89
N PRO A 70 -17.71 -20.21 -8.69
CA PRO A 70 -16.29 -20.10 -8.32
C PRO A 70 -15.47 -19.31 -9.35
N GLU A 71 -15.96 -19.23 -10.60
CA GLU A 71 -15.41 -18.40 -11.67
C GLU A 71 -15.39 -16.91 -11.28
N ASP A 72 -16.50 -16.37 -10.75
CA ASP A 72 -16.63 -14.95 -10.39
C ASP A 72 -15.68 -14.57 -9.24
N ALA A 73 -15.50 -15.47 -8.27
CA ALA A 73 -14.59 -15.27 -7.15
C ALA A 73 -13.13 -15.26 -7.61
N THR A 74 -12.75 -16.13 -8.54
CA THR A 74 -11.39 -16.13 -9.10
C THR A 74 -11.11 -14.89 -9.94
N GLU A 75 -12.08 -14.44 -10.75
CA GLU A 75 -11.95 -13.21 -11.53
C GLU A 75 -11.80 -11.98 -10.64
N HIS A 76 -12.56 -11.91 -9.55
CA HIS A 76 -12.43 -10.85 -8.55
C HIS A 76 -11.03 -10.83 -7.94
N LEU A 77 -10.52 -11.98 -7.48
CA LEU A 77 -9.18 -12.10 -6.92
C LEU A 77 -8.10 -11.71 -7.93
N HIS A 78 -8.25 -12.11 -9.19
CA HIS A 78 -7.33 -11.72 -10.27
C HIS A 78 -7.36 -10.21 -10.52
N HIS A 79 -8.54 -9.60 -10.46
CA HIS A 79 -8.70 -8.16 -10.62
C HIS A 79 -8.03 -7.40 -9.47
N GLU A 80 -8.29 -7.80 -8.21
CA GLU A 80 -7.64 -7.21 -7.04
C GLU A 80 -6.11 -7.35 -7.10
N LEU A 81 -5.62 -8.51 -7.51
CA LEU A 81 -4.19 -8.75 -7.66
C LEU A 81 -3.59 -7.84 -8.75
N ALA A 82 -4.29 -7.67 -9.88
CA ALA A 82 -3.86 -6.76 -10.93
C ALA A 82 -3.84 -5.29 -10.45
N GLN A 83 -4.84 -4.86 -9.68
CA GLN A 83 -4.88 -3.53 -9.07
C GLN A 83 -3.71 -3.33 -8.09
N ALA A 84 -3.49 -4.27 -7.17
CA ALA A 84 -2.40 -4.20 -6.20
C ALA A 84 -1.03 -4.14 -6.86
N ARG A 85 -0.82 -4.92 -7.93
CA ARG A 85 0.41 -4.86 -8.74
C ARG A 85 0.59 -3.50 -9.43
N HIS A 86 -0.49 -2.92 -9.95
CA HIS A 86 -0.46 -1.62 -10.59
C HIS A 86 -0.11 -0.51 -9.59
N GLU A 87 -0.72 -0.51 -8.42
CA GLU A 87 -0.42 0.45 -7.34
C GLU A 87 1.03 0.36 -6.88
N LEU A 88 1.56 -0.86 -6.73
CA LEU A 88 2.97 -1.08 -6.39
C LEU A 88 3.91 -0.54 -7.47
N ALA A 89 3.59 -0.76 -8.75
CA ALA A 89 4.38 -0.22 -9.86
C ALA A 89 4.41 1.33 -9.83
N LEU A 90 3.28 1.97 -9.54
CA LEU A 90 3.24 3.44 -9.40
C LEU A 90 4.01 3.93 -8.17
N ALA A 91 3.89 3.24 -7.03
CA ALA A 91 4.60 3.60 -5.81
C ALA A 91 6.12 3.48 -5.97
N THR A 92 6.59 2.41 -6.61
CA THR A 92 8.02 2.19 -6.90
C THR A 92 8.57 3.23 -7.88
N GLN A 93 7.83 3.59 -8.92
CA GLN A 93 8.22 4.66 -9.85
C GLN A 93 8.35 6.01 -9.13
N ARG A 94 7.40 6.34 -8.25
CA ARG A 94 7.45 7.59 -7.45
C ARG A 94 8.65 7.61 -6.51
N ALA A 95 8.91 6.50 -5.81
CA ALA A 95 10.05 6.38 -4.91
C ALA A 95 11.38 6.56 -5.67
N HIS A 96 11.52 5.92 -6.83
CA HIS A 96 12.71 6.07 -7.67
C HIS A 96 12.90 7.51 -8.16
N HIS A 97 11.83 8.18 -8.60
CA HIS A 97 11.90 9.58 -9.01
C HIS A 97 12.32 10.50 -7.87
N LEU A 98 11.77 10.31 -6.66
CA LEU A 98 12.16 11.08 -5.48
C LEU A 98 13.62 10.83 -5.10
N GLN A 99 14.10 9.59 -5.20
CA GLN A 99 15.50 9.26 -4.94
C GLN A 99 16.43 10.00 -5.91
N GLN A 100 16.12 10.00 -7.21
CA GLN A 100 16.91 10.74 -8.21
C GLN A 100 16.96 12.24 -7.92
N LEU A 101 15.86 12.83 -7.44
CA LEU A 101 15.84 14.24 -7.04
C LEU A 101 16.71 14.49 -5.80
N LEU A 102 16.70 13.59 -4.82
CA LEU A 102 17.56 13.70 -3.64
C LEU A 102 19.04 13.59 -4.03
N ASP A 103 19.40 12.61 -4.85
CA ASP A 103 20.78 12.41 -5.32
C ASP A 103 21.29 13.67 -6.05
N ALA A 104 20.48 14.22 -6.98
CA ALA A 104 20.83 15.46 -7.69
C ALA A 104 21.00 16.66 -6.74
N LYS A 105 20.20 16.75 -5.67
CA LYS A 105 20.34 17.80 -4.66
C LYS A 105 21.59 17.59 -3.81
N GLU A 106 21.92 16.37 -3.44
CA GLU A 106 23.15 16.04 -2.70
C GLU A 106 24.39 16.40 -3.52
N GLU A 107 24.43 16.06 -4.80
CA GLU A 107 25.50 16.46 -5.72
C GLU A 107 25.66 17.99 -5.78
N SER A 108 24.54 18.72 -5.90
CA SER A 108 24.57 20.19 -5.93
C SER A 108 25.09 20.79 -4.62
N LEU A 109 24.70 20.23 -3.47
CA LEU A 109 25.19 20.66 -2.16
C LEU A 109 26.68 20.36 -1.99
N GLN A 110 27.16 19.23 -2.50
CA GLN A 110 28.58 18.89 -2.48
C GLN A 110 29.40 19.87 -3.33
N ALA A 111 28.94 20.16 -4.56
CA ALA A 111 29.58 21.14 -5.43
C ALA A 111 29.66 22.54 -4.77
N LEU A 112 28.56 23.00 -4.15
CA LEU A 112 28.54 24.27 -3.41
C LEU A 112 29.50 24.26 -2.22
N ARG A 113 29.55 23.18 -1.44
CA ARG A 113 30.50 23.05 -0.32
C ARG A 113 31.95 23.13 -0.78
N VAL A 114 32.29 22.52 -1.92
CA VAL A 114 33.62 22.60 -2.50
C VAL A 114 33.94 24.03 -2.96
N ALA A 115 32.99 24.69 -3.64
CA ALA A 115 33.16 26.08 -4.08
C ALA A 115 33.38 27.05 -2.91
N VAL A 116 32.59 26.92 -1.84
CA VAL A 116 32.76 27.74 -0.62
C VAL A 116 34.14 27.51 0.00
N LYS A 117 34.56 26.24 0.14
CA LYS A 117 35.90 25.92 0.66
C LYS A 117 37.03 26.49 -0.21
N ALA A 118 36.86 26.49 -1.53
CA ALA A 118 37.86 27.06 -2.44
C ALA A 118 37.96 28.59 -2.28
N LEU A 119 36.84 29.28 -2.07
CA LEU A 119 36.81 30.72 -1.78
C LEU A 119 37.39 31.05 -0.40
N GLU A 120 37.14 30.22 0.61
CA GLU A 120 37.72 30.37 1.96
C GLU A 120 39.23 30.10 1.98
N ALA A 121 39.70 29.16 1.17
CA ALA A 121 41.12 28.79 1.08
C ALA A 121 41.94 29.71 0.18
N ALA A 122 41.31 30.58 -0.61
CA ALA A 122 42.00 31.59 -1.41
C ALA A 122 42.67 32.60 -0.44
N PRO A 123 44.00 32.59 -0.32
CA PRO A 123 44.67 33.55 0.53
C PRO A 123 44.42 34.96 -0.03
N VAL A 124 44.17 35.91 0.87
CA VAL A 124 44.25 37.34 0.58
C VAL A 124 45.71 37.66 0.27
N GLU A 125 46.17 37.31 -0.93
CA GLU A 125 47.39 37.89 -1.49
C GLU A 125 47.08 39.35 -1.79
N ALA A 126 47.76 40.20 -1.02
CA ALA A 126 47.74 41.64 -1.14
C ALA A 126 47.99 42.09 -2.59
N GLU A 127 47.32 43.19 -2.93
CA GLU A 127 47.55 43.96 -4.15
C GLU A 127 49.05 44.21 -4.41
N PRO A 128 49.42 44.33 -5.69
CA PRO A 128 50.18 45.48 -6.12
C PRO A 128 49.26 46.42 -6.90
N HIS A 129 49.04 47.60 -6.31
CA HIS A 129 48.69 48.82 -7.03
C HIS A 129 49.48 48.92 -8.34
N ALA A 130 48.76 49.02 -9.47
CA ALA A 130 49.26 49.59 -10.71
C ALA A 130 48.10 50.30 -11.42
N GLU A 131 47.98 51.59 -11.09
CA GLU A 131 47.58 52.75 -11.91
C GLU A 131 46.51 52.60 -13.00
N GLU A 132 45.47 53.42 -12.82
CA GLU A 132 44.61 54.08 -13.80
C GLU A 132 45.14 54.13 -15.25
N THR A 133 44.33 53.69 -16.22
CA THR A 133 44.00 54.54 -17.38
C THR A 133 42.63 54.17 -17.95
N THR A 134 41.65 55.04 -17.70
CA THR A 134 40.36 55.10 -18.41
C THR A 134 40.57 55.61 -19.84
N PRO A 135 39.80 55.13 -20.83
CA PRO A 135 38.89 56.08 -21.49
C PRO A 135 37.48 55.54 -21.77
N ALA A 136 36.62 56.54 -21.94
CA ALA A 136 35.16 56.59 -22.02
C ALA A 136 34.48 55.75 -23.14
N PRO A 137 33.15 55.53 -23.04
CA PRO A 137 32.38 54.66 -23.92
C PRO A 137 31.81 55.39 -25.16
N PRO A 138 31.51 54.67 -26.26
CA PRO A 138 30.51 55.10 -27.22
C PRO A 138 29.16 54.41 -26.99
N GLN A 139 28.13 55.15 -27.38
CA GLN A 139 26.72 55.04 -27.06
C GLN A 139 25.95 54.06 -27.97
N SER A 140 24.83 53.57 -27.45
CA SER A 140 23.50 53.35 -28.06
C SER A 140 23.34 52.76 -29.47
N VAL A 141 22.55 51.68 -29.56
CA VAL A 141 21.36 51.49 -30.45
C VAL A 141 20.59 50.28 -29.88
N MET A 142 19.50 50.46 -29.12
CA MET A 142 18.12 50.64 -29.58
C MET A 142 17.74 49.72 -30.75
N GLY A 143 17.03 48.64 -30.41
CA GLY A 143 16.49 47.65 -31.35
C GLY A 143 15.44 46.80 -30.66
N THR A 144 14.27 47.39 -30.42
CA THR A 144 13.03 46.68 -30.13
C THR A 144 12.46 46.18 -31.46
N PRO A 145 12.29 44.87 -31.69
CA PRO A 145 11.26 44.40 -32.60
C PRO A 145 9.99 44.15 -31.78
N ASP A 146 9.11 45.12 -31.92
CA ASP A 146 7.67 44.93 -31.96
C ASP A 146 7.35 43.74 -32.87
N ASN A 147 6.78 42.67 -32.33
CA ASN A 147 5.96 41.79 -33.15
C ASN A 147 4.74 41.37 -32.35
N ALA A 148 3.69 42.12 -32.65
CA ALA A 148 2.32 41.83 -32.32
C ALA A 148 1.90 40.46 -32.87
N ASP A 149 1.02 39.82 -32.09
CA ASP A 149 -0.20 39.20 -32.59
C ASP A 149 -0.05 38.01 -33.57
N ASP A 150 -0.06 36.79 -33.02
CA ASP A 150 -0.91 35.76 -33.62
C ASP A 150 -1.37 34.77 -32.54
N SER A 151 -2.56 35.05 -32.01
CA SER A 151 -3.37 34.04 -31.33
C SER A 151 -4.10 33.23 -32.39
N PRO A 152 -4.00 31.89 -32.35
CA PRO A 152 -5.19 31.09 -32.59
C PRO A 152 -5.60 30.31 -31.34
N THR A 153 -6.76 30.72 -30.85
CA THR A 153 -7.76 29.95 -30.09
C THR A 153 -7.74 28.45 -30.42
N PRO A 154 -7.76 27.56 -29.42
CA PRO A 154 -8.50 26.32 -29.51
C PRO A 154 -9.87 26.51 -28.85
N GLU A 155 -10.79 26.74 -29.75
CA GLU A 155 -12.23 26.58 -29.70
C GLU A 155 -12.62 25.38 -28.81
N SER A 156 -13.51 25.64 -27.85
CA SER A 156 -14.28 24.60 -27.18
C SER A 156 -15.28 23.97 -28.15
N PRO A 157 -15.55 22.67 -28.01
CA PRO A 157 -16.91 22.18 -27.94
C PRO A 157 -17.14 21.57 -26.54
N VAL A 158 -17.98 22.17 -25.71
CA VAL A 158 -19.43 21.87 -25.63
C VAL A 158 -19.67 20.37 -25.34
N HIS A 159 -19.65 19.99 -24.05
CA HIS A 159 -20.74 19.31 -23.32
C HIS A 159 -20.23 18.63 -22.04
N GLY A 160 -20.87 18.93 -20.91
CA GLY A 160 -20.59 18.26 -19.64
C GLY A 160 -20.86 19.04 -18.36
N SER A 161 -21.59 20.16 -18.41
CA SER A 161 -22.09 20.84 -17.20
C SER A 161 -23.21 20.01 -16.55
N GLY A 162 -22.83 19.06 -15.71
CA GLY A 162 -23.72 18.22 -14.91
C GLY A 162 -23.67 18.54 -13.41
N LEU A 163 -23.70 19.81 -13.03
CA LEU A 163 -23.89 20.24 -11.64
C LEU A 163 -25.09 21.18 -11.55
N ARG A 164 -26.31 20.60 -11.49
CA ARG A 164 -27.48 21.29 -10.94
C ARG A 164 -28.38 20.32 -10.18
N ARG A 165 -28.46 20.59 -8.86
CA ARG A 165 -29.68 20.73 -8.06
C ARG A 165 -30.68 19.58 -8.13
N TRP A 166 -30.76 18.81 -7.05
CA TRP A 166 -32.04 18.55 -6.39
C TRP A 166 -31.85 18.66 -4.88
N ALA A 167 -32.34 19.76 -4.31
CA ALA A 167 -32.75 19.81 -2.93
C ALA A 167 -34.27 19.96 -2.93
N ARG A 168 -34.91 19.22 -2.02
CA ARG A 168 -36.19 19.52 -1.33
C ARG A 168 -37.48 18.94 -1.95
N THR A 169 -38.03 17.93 -1.24
CA THR A 169 -39.41 17.80 -0.70
C THR A 169 -39.44 16.48 0.10
N LEU A 170 -39.40 16.47 1.44
CA LEU A 170 -40.54 16.53 2.37
C LEU A 170 -41.80 15.75 1.94
N PHE A 171 -42.16 14.78 2.81
CA PHE A 171 -43.52 14.33 3.16
C PHE A 171 -44.29 13.41 2.19
N ARG A 172 -44.52 12.14 2.60
CA ARG A 172 -45.81 11.60 3.13
C ARG A 172 -46.05 10.14 2.70
N GLY A 173 -46.44 9.30 3.66
CA GLY A 173 -46.86 7.90 3.48
C GLY A 173 -46.88 7.19 4.81
#